data_AF-A0A832MWW0-F1
#
_entry.id   AF-A0A832MWW0-F1
#
_cell.length_a   1.000
_cell.length_b   1.000
_cell.length_c   1.000
_cell.angle_alpha   90.00
_cell.angle_beta   90.00
_cell.angle_gamma   90.00
#
_symmetry.space_group_name_H-M   'P 1'
#
loop_
_entity.id
_entity.type
_entity.pdbx_description
1 polymer ?
#
loop_
_entity_poly.entity_id
_entity_poly.type
_entity_poly.pdbx_seq_one_letter_code
_entity_poly.pdbx_strand_id
1 'polypeptide(L)'
;MYGTDAFHCPYCGGAVGPNDAFCGYCGKRLPRQFLNKPVQGARPVPHVSFHHIEEKTGLQGTPQGRMGGEKGEWLERYVQKIFDVAGFETERDSIVPASAGSAKHEIDVLAKAPEGNIAVE
;
A
#
# COMPACT_ATOMS: atom_id res chain seq x y z
N MET A 1 30.05 -2.58 -23.69
CA MET A 1 29.59 -3.98 -23.53
C MET A 1 29.14 -4.15 -22.08
N TYR A 2 27.90 -3.79 -21.73
CA TYR A 2 27.37 -4.03 -20.38
C TYR A 2 26.65 -5.39 -20.41
N GLY A 3 27.30 -6.42 -19.85
CA GLY A 3 26.70 -7.74 -19.71
C GLY A 3 25.51 -7.66 -18.77
N THR A 4 24.32 -7.92 -19.31
CA THR A 4 23.12 -8.16 -18.51
C THR A 4 23.13 -9.64 -18.15
N ASP A 5 23.65 -9.99 -16.98
CA ASP A 5 23.45 -11.33 -16.40
C ASP A 5 21.96 -11.49 -16.07
N ALA A 6 21.18 -11.85 -17.09
CA ALA A 6 19.78 -12.18 -16.97
C ALA A 6 19.67 -13.54 -16.29
N PHE A 7 19.26 -13.53 -15.02
CA PHE A 7 18.93 -14.75 -14.31
C PHE A 7 17.60 -15.28 -14.86
N HIS A 8 17.44 -16.60 -14.92
CA HIS A 8 16.22 -17.24 -15.40
C HIS A 8 15.49 -17.91 -14.23
N CYS A 9 14.17 -17.80 -14.22
CA CYS A 9 13.31 -18.43 -13.22
C CYS A 9 13.50 -19.96 -13.28
N PRO A 10 13.89 -20.62 -12.16
CA PRO A 10 14.15 -22.05 -12.16
C PRO A 10 12.88 -22.89 -12.33
N TYR A 11 11.70 -22.26 -12.28
CA TYR A 11 10.42 -22.94 -12.38
C TYR A 11 9.77 -22.87 -13.78
N CYS A 12 10.06 -21.82 -14.56
CA CYS A 12 9.41 -21.61 -15.85
C CYS A 12 10.33 -21.09 -16.95
N GLY A 13 11.61 -20.81 -16.65
CA GLY A 13 12.58 -20.29 -17.61
C GLY A 13 12.37 -18.82 -18.00
N GLY A 14 11.41 -18.11 -17.42
CA GLY A 14 11.23 -16.68 -17.68
C GLY A 14 12.40 -15.85 -17.14
N ALA A 15 12.78 -14.78 -17.85
CA ALA A 15 13.82 -13.88 -17.37
C ALA A 15 13.39 -13.19 -16.06
N VAL A 16 14.30 -13.10 -15.11
CA VAL A 16 14.08 -12.46 -13.80
C VAL A 16 15.24 -11.55 -13.44
N GLY A 17 14.91 -10.46 -12.77
CA GLY A 17 15.90 -9.53 -12.23
C GLY A 17 16.61 -10.09 -11.00
N PRO A 18 17.84 -9.63 -10.72
CA PRO A 18 18.64 -10.09 -9.56
C PRO A 18 18.11 -9.64 -8.20
N ASN A 19 16.98 -8.91 -8.16
CA ASN A 19 16.31 -8.46 -6.94
C ASN A 19 14.82 -8.85 -6.92
N ASP A 20 14.34 -9.63 -7.88
CA ASP A 20 12.95 -10.02 -7.95
C ASP A 20 12.62 -11.00 -6.82
N ALA A 21 11.59 -10.69 -6.03
CA ALA A 21 11.07 -11.60 -5.01
C ALA A 21 10.18 -12.70 -5.61
N PHE A 22 9.54 -12.41 -6.75
CA PHE A 22 8.60 -13.28 -7.45
C PHE A 22 8.85 -13.23 -8.96
N CYS A 23 8.58 -14.32 -9.66
CA CYS A 23 8.65 -14.36 -11.12
C CYS A 23 7.42 -13.66 -11.72
N GLY A 24 7.64 -12.63 -12.55
CA GLY A 24 6.56 -11.93 -13.26
C GLY A 24 5.82 -12.79 -14.31
N TYR A 25 6.38 -13.94 -14.70
CA TYR A 25 5.77 -14.84 -15.70
C TYR A 25 4.91 -15.94 -15.07
N CYS A 26 5.34 -16.53 -13.94
CA CYS A 26 4.66 -17.68 -13.34
C CYS A 26 4.20 -17.46 -11.88
N GLY A 27 4.50 -16.31 -11.28
CA GLY A 27 4.05 -15.91 -9.94
C GLY A 27 4.75 -16.63 -8.78
N LYS A 28 5.63 -17.62 -9.04
CA LYS A 28 6.35 -18.33 -7.98
C LYS A 28 7.38 -17.44 -7.31
N ARG A 29 7.54 -17.60 -6.00
CA ARG A 29 8.56 -16.93 -5.20
C ARG A 29 9.95 -17.41 -5.61
N LEU A 30 10.88 -16.48 -5.81
CA LEU A 30 12.26 -16.80 -6.19
C LEU A 30 13.11 -17.11 -4.95
N PRO A 31 14.07 -18.05 -5.05
CA PRO A 31 14.94 -18.39 -3.92
C PRO A 31 15.84 -17.22 -3.50
N ARG A 32 16.17 -17.17 -2.21
CA ARG A 32 16.81 -16.03 -1.53
C ARG A 32 18.19 -15.62 -2.08
N GLN A 33 18.81 -16.47 -2.89
CA GLN A 33 20.08 -16.18 -3.56
C GLN A 33 19.96 -15.08 -4.64
N PHE A 34 18.72 -14.77 -5.08
CA PHE A 34 18.39 -13.72 -6.05
C PHE A 34 17.93 -12.40 -5.39
N LEU A 35 18.33 -12.12 -4.15
CA LEU A 35 17.89 -10.91 -3.41
C LEU A 35 19.05 -10.07 -2.86
N ASN A 36 20.29 -10.39 -3.22
CA ASN A 36 21.46 -9.78 -2.60
C ASN A 36 22.01 -8.60 -3.41
N LYS A 37 21.24 -7.51 -3.44
CA LYS A 37 21.81 -6.16 -3.38
C LYS A 37 20.95 -5.30 -2.43
N PRO A 38 21.54 -4.63 -1.42
CA PRO A 38 20.80 -3.61 -0.69
C PRO A 38 20.36 -2.53 -1.68
N VAL A 39 19.09 -2.12 -1.61
CA VAL A 39 18.54 -1.00 -2.38
C VAL A 39 19.28 0.27 -1.91
N GLN A 40 20.33 0.64 -2.64
CA GLN A 40 21.05 1.89 -2.38
C GLN A 40 20.13 3.05 -2.78
N GLY A 41 19.77 3.89 -1.81
CA GLY A 41 18.94 5.07 -2.04
C GLY A 41 17.51 4.98 -1.50
N ALA A 42 17.11 3.89 -0.85
CA ALA A 42 15.93 3.93 0.00
C ALA A 42 16.21 4.92 1.14
N ARG A 43 15.53 6.07 1.15
CA ARG A 43 15.47 6.90 2.35
C ARG A 43 15.00 5.99 3.49
N PRO A 44 15.66 5.98 4.65
CA PRO A 44 15.17 5.22 5.78
C PRO A 44 13.73 5.70 6.04
N VAL A 45 12.77 4.81 5.84
CA VAL A 45 11.43 5.02 6.35
C VAL A 45 11.61 5.25 7.85
N PRO A 46 11.03 6.32 8.43
CA PRO A 46 11.08 6.48 9.87
C PRO A 46 10.52 5.21 10.48
N HIS A 47 11.36 4.49 11.22
CA HIS A 47 10.93 3.33 11.98
C HIS A 47 9.99 3.86 13.05
N VAL A 48 8.69 3.74 12.82
CA VAL A 48 7.69 4.06 13.82
C VAL A 48 7.80 2.97 14.88
N SER A 49 8.54 3.27 15.94
CA SER A 49 8.54 2.43 17.13
C SER A 49 7.15 2.52 17.74
N PHE A 50 6.37 1.46 17.61
CA PHE A 50 5.17 1.28 18.41
C PHE A 50 5.62 1.11 19.86
N HIS A 51 5.72 2.22 20.59
CA HIS A 51 5.65 2.14 22.04
C HIS A 51 4.31 1.50 22.36
N HIS A 52 4.33 0.45 23.19
CA HIS A 52 3.12 -0.08 23.82
C HIS A 52 2.32 1.12 24.34
N ILE A 53 1.21 1.43 23.68
CA ILE A 53 0.26 2.42 24.19
C ILE A 53 -0.42 1.70 25.33
N GLU A 54 -0.10 2.08 26.56
CA GLU A 54 -0.90 1.64 27.71
C GLU A 54 -2.37 1.99 27.45
N GLU A 55 -3.20 0.99 27.68
CA GLU A 55 -4.63 0.79 27.36
C GLU A 55 -5.61 1.86 27.88
N LYS A 56 -5.34 3.16 27.72
CA LYS A 56 -6.19 4.25 28.25
C LYS A 56 -6.75 5.20 27.20
N THR A 57 -6.96 4.72 25.98
CA THR A 57 -7.93 5.32 25.06
C THR A 57 -8.97 4.27 24.75
N GLY A 58 -10.22 4.50 25.14
CA GLY A 58 -11.35 3.56 25.10
C GLY A 58 -11.76 3.06 23.72
N LEU A 59 -10.86 2.36 23.02
CA LEU A 59 -11.16 1.49 21.88
C LEU A 59 -11.51 0.11 22.45
N GLN A 60 -12.72 -0.04 22.98
CA GLN A 60 -13.27 -1.37 23.21
C GLN A 60 -13.80 -1.91 21.88
N GLY A 61 -13.17 -2.98 21.39
CA GLY A 61 -13.67 -3.74 20.25
C GLY A 61 -12.62 -4.66 19.64
N THR A 62 -12.41 -5.84 20.23
CA THR A 62 -11.68 -6.93 19.58
C THR A 62 -12.56 -7.58 18.48
N PRO A 63 -12.01 -7.95 17.31
CA PRO A 63 -12.81 -8.52 16.22
C PRO A 63 -13.05 -10.01 16.46
N GLN A 64 -14.08 -10.36 17.25
CA GLN A 64 -14.77 -11.63 17.16
C GLN A 64 -16.21 -11.39 16.71
N GLY A 65 -16.50 -11.61 15.42
CA GLY A 65 -17.86 -11.64 14.93
C GLY A 65 -17.95 -11.47 13.42
N ARG A 66 -18.43 -12.50 12.72
CA ARG A 66 -18.72 -12.43 11.28
C ARG A 66 -19.98 -11.58 11.02
N MET A 67 -19.99 -10.93 9.85
CA MET A 67 -21.13 -10.44 9.06
C MET A 67 -21.82 -9.11 9.45
N GLY A 68 -21.61 -8.10 8.59
CA GLY A 68 -22.56 -7.02 8.29
C GLY A 68 -22.55 -5.78 9.20
N GLY A 69 -21.60 -4.86 9.01
CA GLY A 69 -21.70 -3.52 9.64
C GLY A 69 -20.48 -2.61 9.53
N GLU A 70 -19.26 -3.11 9.70
CA GLU A 70 -18.09 -2.24 10.00
C GLU A 70 -16.78 -2.72 9.33
N LYS A 71 -16.84 -3.25 8.11
CA LYS A 71 -15.66 -3.88 7.47
C LYS A 71 -14.72 -2.92 6.73
N GLY A 72 -15.14 -1.70 6.39
CA GLY A 72 -14.34 -0.69 5.66
C GLY A 72 -13.79 0.44 6.55
N GLU A 73 -14.61 0.94 7.48
CA GLU A 73 -14.31 2.13 8.30
C GLU A 73 -12.95 2.14 9.00
N TRP A 74 -12.50 1.01 9.55
CA TRP A 74 -11.20 0.95 10.23
C TRP A 74 -10.04 1.10 9.23
N LEU A 75 -10.19 0.56 8.02
CA LEU A 75 -9.20 0.63 6.96
C LEU A 75 -9.15 2.04 6.38
N GLU A 76 -10.31 2.65 6.13
CA GLU A 76 -10.42 4.05 5.69
C GLU A 76 -9.75 5.01 6.67
N ARG A 77 -10.00 4.84 7.98
CA ARG A 77 -9.33 5.64 9.03
C ARG A 77 -7.83 5.42 9.08
N TYR A 78 -7.40 4.19 8.86
CA TYR A 78 -5.97 3.86 8.81
C TYR A 78 -5.29 4.50 7.59
N VAL A 79 -5.93 4.44 6.42
CA VAL A 79 -5.48 5.08 5.18
C VAL A 79 -5.43 6.59 5.34
N GLN A 80 -6.49 7.21 5.88
CA GLN A 80 -6.50 8.63 6.20
C GLN A 80 -5.32 9.01 7.09
N LYS A 81 -5.05 8.24 8.14
CA LYS A 81 -3.95 8.53 9.07
C LYS A 81 -2.57 8.48 8.40
N ILE A 82 -2.39 7.57 7.42
CA ILE A 82 -1.16 7.52 6.61
C ILE A 82 -0.98 8.82 5.84
N PHE A 83 -2.04 9.31 5.17
CA PHE A 83 -2.00 10.55 4.42
C PHE A 83 -1.78 11.78 5.30
N ASP A 84 -2.44 11.86 6.46
CA ASP A 84 -2.23 12.94 7.43
C ASP A 84 -0.76 13.01 7.89
N VAL A 85 -0.16 11.85 8.22
CA VAL A 85 1.26 11.76 8.63
C VAL A 85 2.20 12.14 7.47
N ALA A 86 1.79 11.89 6.22
CA ALA A 86 2.52 12.27 5.03
C ALA A 86 2.31 13.75 4.63
N GLY A 87 1.48 14.51 5.35
CA GLY A 87 1.27 15.94 5.14
C GLY A 87 0.23 16.30 4.07
N PHE A 88 -0.65 15.35 3.72
CA PHE A 88 -1.77 15.61 2.81
C PHE A 88 -2.96 16.20 3.57
N GLU A 89 -3.78 16.99 2.89
CA GLU A 89 -5.12 17.34 3.35
C GLU A 89 -6.09 16.21 2.96
N THR A 90 -6.90 15.71 3.89
CA THR A 90 -7.73 14.51 3.68
C THR A 90 -9.22 14.77 3.89
N GLU A 91 -10.04 14.15 3.04
CA GLU A 91 -11.51 14.11 3.14
C GLU A 91 -11.99 12.67 3.01
N ARG A 92 -13.02 12.29 3.77
CA ARG A 92 -13.69 10.98 3.66
C ARG A 92 -15.07 11.13 3.05
N ASP A 93 -15.57 10.06 2.44
CA ASP A 93 -16.91 9.99 1.82
C ASP A 93 -17.13 11.13 0.81
N SER A 94 -16.09 11.44 0.03
CA SER A 94 -16.08 12.57 -0.87
C SER A 94 -16.78 12.23 -2.18
N ILE A 95 -17.91 12.88 -2.42
CA ILE A 95 -18.64 12.76 -3.68
C ILE A 95 -17.99 13.65 -4.74
N VAL A 96 -17.33 13.03 -5.72
CA VAL A 96 -16.78 13.76 -6.87
C VAL A 96 -17.75 13.70 -8.07
N PRO A 97 -17.91 14.81 -8.81
CA PRO A 97 -18.63 14.78 -10.06
C PRO A 97 -17.82 13.94 -11.06
N ALA A 98 -18.35 12.80 -11.49
CA ALA A 98 -17.79 12.08 -12.61
C ALA A 98 -17.84 12.99 -13.85
N SER A 99 -16.78 12.97 -14.65
CA SER A 99 -16.64 13.82 -15.82
C SER A 99 -17.88 13.73 -16.73
N ALA A 100 -18.41 14.89 -17.11
CA ALA A 100 -19.43 15.08 -18.15
C ALA A 100 -20.69 14.19 -18.03
N GLY A 101 -21.50 14.42 -16.98
CA GLY A 101 -22.89 13.94 -16.95
C GLY A 101 -23.09 12.47 -16.56
N SER A 102 -22.06 11.82 -16.01
CA SER A 102 -22.15 10.46 -15.46
C SER A 102 -22.41 10.48 -13.94
N ALA A 103 -22.86 9.35 -13.39
CA ALA A 103 -23.26 9.19 -12.00
C ALA A 103 -22.17 9.70 -11.02
N LYS A 104 -22.60 10.34 -9.93
CA LYS A 104 -21.71 10.75 -8.83
C LYS A 104 -20.88 9.55 -8.36
N HIS A 105 -19.57 9.72 -8.24
CA HIS A 105 -18.69 8.69 -7.69
C HIS A 105 -18.34 9.08 -6.25
N GLU A 106 -18.52 8.14 -5.34
CA GLU A 106 -18.24 8.28 -3.91
C GLU A 106 -16.84 7.72 -3.67
N ILE A 107 -15.92 8.56 -3.19
CA ILE A 107 -14.55 8.19 -2.85
C ILE A 107 -14.45 8.04 -1.34
N ASP A 108 -14.01 6.87 -0.88
CA ASP A 108 -13.84 6.55 0.54
C ASP A 108 -12.81 7.48 1.22
N VAL A 109 -11.66 7.70 0.59
CA VAL A 109 -10.64 8.66 1.06
C VAL A 109 -10.03 9.45 -0.11
N LEU A 110 -10.16 10.78 -0.04
CA LEU A 110 -9.53 11.72 -0.96
C LEU A 110 -8.39 12.45 -0.25
N ALA A 111 -7.16 12.30 -0.76
CA ALA A 111 -6.00 13.05 -0.29
C ALA A 111 -5.60 14.12 -1.32
N LYS A 112 -5.49 15.37 -0.88
CA LYS A 112 -5.17 16.54 -1.71
C LYS A 112 -3.73 16.99 -1.47
N ALA A 113 -3.04 17.33 -2.55
CA ALA A 113 -1.72 17.95 -2.53
C ALA A 113 -1.60 18.96 -3.69
N PRO A 114 -0.64 19.91 -3.63
CA PRO A 114 -0.42 20.86 -4.72
C PRO A 114 -0.17 20.19 -6.08
N GLU A 115 0.41 19.00 -6.05
CA GLU A 115 0.84 18.25 -7.24
C GLU A 115 -0.30 17.45 -7.88
N GLY A 116 -1.42 17.29 -7.17
CA GLY A 116 -2.55 16.48 -7.59
C GLY A 116 -3.24 15.78 -6.41
N ASN A 117 -4.36 15.14 -6.72
CA ASN A 117 -5.18 14.41 -5.74
C ASN A 117 -5.01 12.90 -5.90
N ILE A 118 -5.10 12.18 -4.79
CA ILE A 118 -5.11 10.72 -4.73
C ILE A 118 -6.50 10.29 -4.23
N ALA A 119 -7.21 9.49 -5.01
CA ALA A 119 -8.49 8.89 -4.65
C ALA A 119 -8.28 7.42 -4.27
N VAL A 120 -8.81 7.01 -3.12
CA VAL A 120 -8.78 5.62 -2.64
C VAL A 120 -10.20 5.12 -2.46
N GLU A 121 -10.44 3.93 -2.99
CA GLU A 121 -11.69 3.13 -3.03
C GLU A 121 -11.38 1.70 -2.56
#